data_AF-A0A372QGN4-F1
#
_entry.id   AF-A0A372QGN4-F1
#
_cell.length_a   1.000
_cell.length_b   1.000
_cell.length_c   1.000
_cell.angle_alpha   90.00
_cell.angle_beta   90.00
_cell.angle_gamma   90.00
#
_symmetry.space_group_name_H-M   'P 1'
#
loop_
_entity.id
_entity.type
_entity.pdbx_description
1 polymer ?
#
loop_
_entity_poly.entity_id
_entity_poly.type
_entity_poly.pdbx_seq_one_letter_code
_entity_poly.pdbx_strand_id
1 'polypeptide(L)'
;MYVGKAHQFSQLKNSSETPITKKLLMRVFCLYFFHTLEEINYSLVIEYAEGGTLGKYLIDNITIFKWENQLKFAKEISSAISWLHIDKGIIHGDLHPNNILIQKDTIKLADFGRSFLKGSDSNTDDI
;
A
#
# COMPACT_ATOMS: atom_id res chain seq x y z
N MET A 1 6.31 -14.47 11.25
CA MET A 1 6.45 -13.14 10.60
C MET A 1 5.12 -12.45 10.26
N TYR A 2 4.04 -13.16 9.88
CA TYR A 2 2.74 -12.54 9.52
C TYR A 2 1.78 -12.28 10.70
N VAL A 3 1.94 -12.94 11.85
CA VAL A 3 0.97 -12.86 12.97
C VAL A 3 1.01 -11.49 13.69
N GLY A 4 2.19 -10.88 13.82
CA GLY A 4 2.33 -9.51 14.38
C GLY A 4 1.75 -8.41 13.49
N LYS A 5 1.56 -8.67 12.19
CA LYS A 5 1.08 -7.69 11.18
C LYS A 5 -0.45 -7.61 11.08
N ALA A 6 -1.18 -8.56 11.67
CA ALA A 6 -2.65 -8.51 11.72
C ALA A 6 -3.17 -7.27 12.45
N HIS A 7 -2.45 -6.79 13.47
CA HIS A 7 -2.80 -5.59 14.22
C HIS A 7 -2.75 -4.33 13.35
N GLN A 8 -1.72 -4.16 12.50
CA GLN A 8 -1.62 -3.02 11.58
C GLN A 8 -2.73 -3.01 10.52
N PHE A 9 -3.05 -4.17 9.93
CA PHE A 9 -4.18 -4.29 9.00
C PHE A 9 -5.54 -4.05 9.69
N SER A 10 -5.67 -4.36 10.98
CA SER A 10 -6.88 -4.04 11.75
C SER A 10 -7.05 -2.53 11.98
N GLN A 11 -5.96 -1.77 12.16
CA GLN A 11 -6.01 -0.31 12.30
C GLN A 11 -6.41 0.40 11.01
N LEU A 12 -6.13 -0.19 9.84
CA LEU A 12 -6.65 0.26 8.54
C LEU A 12 -8.17 0.05 8.40
N LYS A 13 -8.81 -0.75 9.26
CA LYS A 13 -10.26 -1.05 9.19
C LYS A 13 -11.13 -0.27 10.18
N ASN A 14 -10.57 0.25 11.29
CA ASN A 14 -11.33 0.70 12.47
C ASN A 14 -11.38 2.23 12.70
N SER A 15 -11.69 3.08 11.71
CA SER A 15 -11.90 4.51 11.97
C SER A 15 -13.06 5.13 11.18
N SER A 16 -13.61 6.22 11.70
CA SER A 16 -14.58 7.14 11.07
C SER A 16 -13.94 7.88 9.87
N GLU A 17 -13.62 7.13 8.83
CA GLU A 17 -12.83 7.59 7.68
C GLU A 17 -13.56 8.62 6.81
N THR A 18 -12.80 9.55 6.23
CA THR A 18 -13.22 10.20 4.99
C THR A 18 -13.19 9.15 3.86
N PRO A 19 -14.27 8.95 3.08
CA PRO A 19 -14.37 7.90 2.07
C PRO A 19 -13.30 7.92 0.96
N ILE A 20 -12.50 8.98 0.87
CA ILE A 20 -11.56 9.25 -0.23
C ILE A 20 -10.20 8.58 0.03
N THR A 21 -9.62 8.73 1.23
CA THR A 21 -8.27 8.20 1.53
C THR A 21 -8.25 6.67 1.62
N LYS A 22 -9.32 6.04 2.14
CA LYS A 22 -9.44 4.58 2.15
C LYS A 22 -9.47 3.96 0.74
N LYS A 23 -9.92 4.72 -0.28
CA LYS A 23 -9.94 4.24 -1.67
C LYS A 23 -8.54 4.16 -2.28
N LEU A 24 -7.58 4.91 -1.73
CA LEU A 24 -6.18 4.97 -2.18
C LEU A 24 -5.32 3.82 -1.62
N LEU A 25 -5.92 2.84 -0.96
CA LEU A 25 -5.24 1.60 -0.56
C LEU A 25 -5.75 0.42 -1.40
N MET A 26 -4.88 -0.57 -1.59
CA MET A 26 -5.31 -1.86 -2.13
C MET A 26 -6.24 -2.59 -1.16
N ARG A 27 -7.38 -3.07 -1.67
CA ARG A 27 -8.31 -3.88 -0.88
C ARG A 27 -7.82 -5.33 -0.85
N VAL A 28 -7.73 -5.89 0.35
CA VAL A 28 -7.46 -7.32 0.56
C VAL A 28 -8.79 -8.07 0.60
N PHE A 29 -8.95 -9.07 -0.27
CA PHE A 29 -10.15 -9.91 -0.31
C PHE A 29 -10.06 -11.08 0.66
N CYS A 30 -8.98 -11.86 0.60
CA CYS A 30 -8.76 -12.96 1.54
C CYS A 30 -7.30 -13.40 1.59
N LEU A 31 -7.00 -14.18 2.62
CA LEU A 31 -5.76 -14.94 2.77
C LEU A 31 -6.11 -16.42 2.67
N TYR A 32 -5.52 -17.12 1.71
CA TYR A 32 -5.65 -18.56 1.58
C TYR A 32 -4.46 -19.27 2.20
N PHE A 33 -4.76 -20.36 2.89
CA PHE A 33 -3.80 -21.33 3.37
C PHE A 33 -3.92 -22.59 2.50
N PHE A 34 -2.79 -23.11 2.03
CA PHE A 34 -2.75 -24.40 1.35
C PHE A 34 -1.46 -25.14 1.68
N HIS A 35 -1.52 -26.47 1.59
CA HIS A 35 -0.41 -27.35 1.89
C HIS A 35 0.04 -28.03 0.60
N THR A 36 1.32 -27.91 0.26
CA THR A 36 1.95 -28.76 -0.76
C THR A 36 2.57 -29.97 -0.07
N LEU A 37 3.07 -30.96 -0.82
CA LEU A 37 3.68 -32.15 -0.21
C LEU A 37 4.90 -31.83 0.67
N GLU A 38 5.52 -30.66 0.47
CA GLU A 38 6.78 -30.28 1.10
C GLU A 38 6.66 -29.04 2.00
N GLU A 39 5.66 -28.15 1.81
CA GLU A 39 5.60 -26.88 2.54
C GLU A 39 4.18 -26.34 2.82
N ILE A 40 4.07 -25.57 3.90
CA ILE A 40 2.91 -24.72 4.20
C ILE A 40 3.03 -23.43 3.41
N ASN A 41 2.02 -23.13 2.61
CA ASN A 41 1.99 -21.95 1.75
C ASN A 41 0.81 -21.02 2.07
N TYR A 42 1.03 -19.73 1.81
CA TYR A 42 0.04 -18.67 1.97
C TYR A 42 -0.12 -17.91 0.65
N SER A 43 -1.35 -17.58 0.28
CA SER A 43 -1.65 -16.70 -0.86
C SER A 43 -2.54 -15.56 -0.45
N LEU A 44 -2.15 -14.34 -0.82
CA LEU A 44 -2.94 -13.14 -0.60
C LEU A 44 -3.71 -12.78 -1.87
N VAL A 45 -5.03 -12.71 -1.79
CA VAL A 45 -5.86 -12.24 -2.89
C VAL A 45 -6.24 -10.79 -2.64
N ILE A 46 -5.81 -9.91 -3.54
CA ILE A 46 -6.02 -8.47 -3.47
C ILE A 46 -6.75 -7.97 -4.71
N GLU A 47 -7.33 -6.78 -4.60
CA GLU A 47 -7.91 -6.05 -5.74
C GLU A 47 -6.89 -5.92 -6.88
N TYR A 48 -7.34 -6.21 -8.09
CA TYR A 48 -6.53 -6.06 -9.30
C TYR A 48 -6.54 -4.60 -9.76
N ALA A 49 -5.33 -4.07 -10.00
CA ALA A 49 -5.13 -2.73 -10.53
C ALA A 49 -4.83 -2.79 -12.04
N GLU A 50 -5.78 -2.40 -12.88
CA GLU A 50 -5.73 -2.60 -14.33
C GLU A 50 -4.64 -1.77 -15.03
N GLY A 51 -4.25 -0.64 -14.44
CA GLY A 51 -3.20 0.23 -14.97
C GLY A 51 -1.79 -0.20 -14.57
N GLY A 52 -1.63 -1.30 -13.84
CA GLY A 52 -0.34 -1.80 -13.38
C GLY A 52 0.36 -0.83 -12.42
N THR A 53 1.69 -0.85 -12.40
CA THR A 53 2.48 0.04 -11.54
C THR A 53 2.63 1.43 -12.16
N LEU A 54 2.72 2.46 -11.31
CA LEU A 54 3.05 3.82 -11.74
C LEU A 54 4.41 3.84 -12.44
N GLY A 55 5.39 3.07 -11.96
CA GLY A 55 6.71 2.96 -12.61
C GLY A 55 6.61 2.53 -14.07
N LYS A 56 5.87 1.45 -14.34
CA LYS A 56 5.63 0.98 -15.71
C LYS A 56 4.79 1.98 -16.51
N TYR A 57 3.74 2.53 -15.91
CA TYR A 57 2.89 3.52 -16.54
C TYR A 57 3.67 4.75 -17.02
N LEU A 58 4.60 5.26 -16.20
CA LEU A 58 5.43 6.41 -16.54
C LEU A 58 6.36 6.10 -17.71
N ILE A 59 7.01 4.93 -17.72
CA ILE A 59 7.90 4.51 -18.82
C ILE A 59 7.12 4.38 -20.13
N ASP A 60 5.97 3.72 -20.09
CA ASP A 60 5.19 3.39 -21.29
C ASP A 60 4.47 4.63 -21.87
N ASN A 61 4.26 5.70 -21.08
CA ASN A 61 3.47 6.88 -21.47
C ASN A 61 4.22 8.22 -21.40
N ILE A 62 5.55 8.22 -21.44
CA ILE A 62 6.40 9.43 -21.32
C ILE A 62 5.94 10.60 -22.20
N THR A 63 5.48 10.33 -23.43
CA THR A 63 5.07 11.35 -24.40
C THR A 63 3.63 11.85 -24.22
N ILE A 64 2.80 11.11 -23.48
CA ILE A 64 1.35 11.35 -23.33
C ILE A 64 0.99 11.79 -21.89
N PHE A 65 1.96 11.76 -20.96
CA PHE A 65 1.73 12.06 -19.56
C PHE A 65 1.56 13.57 -19.31
N LYS A 66 0.35 14.06 -19.59
CA LYS A 66 -0.06 15.46 -19.41
C LYS A 66 0.16 15.93 -17.96
N TRP A 67 0.62 17.17 -17.80
CA TRP A 67 0.99 17.76 -16.50
C TRP A 67 -0.15 17.70 -15.46
N GLU A 68 -1.41 17.78 -15.92
CA GLU A 68 -2.60 17.70 -15.07
C GLU A 68 -2.71 16.35 -14.37
N ASN A 69 -2.41 15.25 -15.08
CA ASN A 69 -2.42 13.90 -14.52
C ASN A 69 -1.27 13.71 -13.51
N GLN A 70 -0.10 14.31 -13.80
CA GLN A 70 1.03 14.28 -12.87
C GLN A 70 0.67 14.98 -11.56
N LEU A 71 0.07 16.17 -11.66
CA LEU A 71 -0.38 16.93 -10.50
C LEU A 71 -1.47 16.20 -9.72
N LYS A 72 -2.41 15.54 -10.42
CA LYS A 72 -3.44 14.70 -9.80
C LYS A 72 -2.79 13.57 -8.99
N PHE A 73 -1.91 12.78 -9.61
CA PHE A 73 -1.25 11.66 -8.93
C PHE A 73 -0.39 12.14 -7.76
N ALA A 74 0.36 13.22 -7.91
CA ALA A 74 1.15 13.79 -6.83
C ALA A 74 0.28 14.18 -5.62
N LYS A 75 -0.89 14.81 -5.86
CA LYS A 75 -1.85 15.15 -4.80
C LYS A 75 -2.41 13.91 -4.12
N GLU A 76 -2.80 12.89 -4.88
CA GLU A 76 -3.36 11.65 -4.32
C GLU A 76 -2.31 10.89 -3.50
N ILE A 77 -1.09 10.75 -4.02
CA ILE A 77 0.04 10.11 -3.32
C ILE A 77 0.34 10.85 -2.01
N SER A 78 0.49 12.18 -2.07
CA SER A 78 0.76 13.00 -0.89
C SER A 78 -0.36 12.89 0.15
N SER A 79 -1.63 12.89 -0.30
CA SER A 79 -2.79 12.75 0.59
C SER A 79 -2.82 11.38 1.27
N ALA A 80 -2.54 10.31 0.52
CA ALA A 80 -2.50 8.94 1.06
C ALA A 80 -1.38 8.76 2.08
N ILE A 81 -0.19 9.29 1.82
CA ILE A 81 0.95 9.24 2.75
C ILE A 81 0.69 10.08 4.00
N SER A 82 0.19 11.30 3.82
CA SER A 82 -0.18 12.17 4.95
C SER A 82 -1.16 11.47 5.87
N TRP A 83 -2.19 10.83 5.30
CA TRP A 83 -3.17 10.06 6.06
C TRP A 83 -2.54 8.84 6.76
N LEU A 84 -1.67 8.08 6.09
CA LEU A 84 -0.95 6.97 6.73
C LEU A 84 -0.14 7.46 7.94
N HIS A 85 0.55 8.58 7.80
CA HIS A 85 1.45 9.09 8.82
C HIS A 85 0.70 9.74 10.00
N ILE A 86 -0.30 10.58 9.71
CA ILE A 86 -0.99 11.40 10.71
C ILE A 86 -2.12 10.62 11.36
N ASP A 87 -3.03 10.05 10.56
CA ASP A 87 -4.24 9.42 11.08
C ASP A 87 -4.00 7.97 11.53
N LYS A 88 -3.03 7.28 10.92
CA LYS A 88 -2.72 5.87 11.22
C LYS A 88 -1.44 5.65 11.99
N GLY A 89 -0.54 6.63 12.02
CA GLY A 89 0.79 6.44 12.58
C GLY A 89 1.55 5.29 11.92
N ILE A 90 1.28 4.98 10.64
CA ILE A 90 1.94 3.91 9.88
C ILE A 90 2.93 4.55 8.92
N ILE A 91 4.18 4.11 8.95
CA ILE A 91 5.19 4.42 7.94
C ILE A 91 5.19 3.29 6.91
N HIS A 92 5.12 3.61 5.62
CA HIS A 92 5.09 2.61 4.54
C HIS A 92 6.37 1.77 4.49
N GLY A 93 7.54 2.40 4.68
CA GLY A 93 8.85 1.74 4.72
C GLY A 93 9.46 1.37 3.36
N ASP A 94 8.66 1.33 2.29
CA ASP A 94 9.13 0.98 0.94
C ASP A 94 8.39 1.71 -0.20
N LEU A 95 8.26 3.03 -0.07
CA LEU A 95 7.50 3.83 -1.03
C LEU A 95 8.34 4.13 -2.28
N HIS A 96 7.91 3.61 -3.43
CA HIS A 96 8.50 3.89 -4.74
C HIS A 96 7.47 3.67 -5.86
N PRO A 97 7.71 4.09 -7.12
CA PRO A 97 6.72 4.00 -8.20
C PRO A 97 6.18 2.59 -8.49
N ASN A 98 6.95 1.53 -8.22
CA ASN A 98 6.47 0.15 -8.39
C ASN A 98 5.50 -0.33 -7.28
N ASN A 99 5.43 0.37 -6.16
CA ASN A 99 4.50 0.11 -5.04
C ASN A 99 3.31 1.09 -5.06
N ILE A 100 3.14 1.81 -6.17
CA ILE A 100 1.98 2.66 -6.44
C ILE A 100 1.33 2.07 -7.68
N LEU A 101 0.05 1.72 -7.58
CA LEU A 101 -0.71 1.09 -8.65
C LEU A 101 -1.72 2.06 -9.25
N ILE A 102 -1.99 1.94 -10.54
CA ILE A 102 -2.98 2.75 -11.26
C ILE A 102 -4.28 1.97 -11.41
N GLN A 103 -5.40 2.59 -11.02
CA GLN A 103 -6.73 2.01 -11.12
C GLN A 103 -7.73 3.09 -11.53
N LYS A 104 -8.41 2.94 -12.68
CA LYS A 104 -9.47 3.87 -13.14
C LYS A 104 -9.10 5.36 -12.97
N ASP A 105 -7.93 5.74 -13.45
CA ASP A 105 -7.34 7.09 -13.38
C ASP A 105 -7.02 7.62 -11.96
N THR A 106 -6.97 6.77 -10.94
CA THR A 106 -6.49 7.11 -9.60
C THR A 106 -5.35 6.19 -9.17
N ILE A 107 -4.66 6.55 -8.10
CA ILE A 107 -3.58 5.75 -7.53
C ILE A 107 -4.07 4.88 -6.36
N LYS A 108 -3.36 3.78 -6.12
CA LYS A 108 -3.46 2.97 -4.91
C LYS A 108 -2.08 2.62 -4.39
N LEU A 109 -1.85 2.84 -3.09
CA LEU A 109 -0.66 2.35 -2.41
C LEU A 109 -0.75 0.83 -2.24
N ALA A 110 0.35 0.15 -2.53
CA ALA A 110 0.51 -1.28 -2.47
C ALA A 110 1.79 -1.66 -1.71
N ASP A 111 1.90 -2.93 -1.35
CA ASP A 111 3.04 -3.51 -0.67
C ASP A 111 3.45 -2.83 0.65
N PHE A 112 2.63 -3.11 1.67
CA PHE A 112 2.91 -2.73 3.06
C PHE A 112 3.85 -3.74 3.75
N GLY A 113 4.58 -4.59 3.01
CA GLY A 113 5.42 -5.65 3.55
C GLY A 113 6.51 -5.14 4.50
N ARG A 114 6.98 -3.90 4.29
CA ARG A 114 8.02 -3.22 5.10
C ARG A 114 7.46 -2.11 6.01
N SER A 115 6.15 -2.03 6.17
CA SER A 115 5.50 -0.99 6.97
C SER A 115 5.63 -1.23 8.47
N PHE A 116 5.69 -0.15 9.23
CA PHE A 116 5.82 -0.18 10.70
C PHE A 116 5.09 1.00 11.36
N LEU A 117 4.86 0.91 12.67
CA LEU A 117 4.19 1.99 13.41
C LEU A 117 5.22 3.05 13.80
N LYS A 118 4.86 4.32 13.65
CA LYS A 118 5.70 5.43 14.09
C LYS A 118 5.94 5.32 15.61
N GLY A 119 7.19 5.33 16.02
CA GLY A 119 7.59 5.15 17.43
C GLY A 119 7.69 3.69 17.86
N SER A 120 7.50 2.71 16.95
CA SER A 120 7.97 1.34 17.19
C SER A 120 9.47 1.26 16.87
N ASP A 121 10.28 2.01 17.60
CA ASP A 121 11.70 1.70 17.69
C ASP A 121 11.82 0.46 18.58
N SER A 122 12.18 -0.67 17.98
CA SER A 122 12.88 -1.69 18.75
C SER A 122 14.26 -1.12 19.03
N ASN A 123 14.48 -0.64 20.25
CA ASN A 123 15.80 -0.76 20.87
C ASN A 123 16.19 -2.23 20.78
N THR A 124 16.92 -2.59 19.73
CA THR A 124 17.70 -3.83 19.62
C THR A 124 19.08 -3.45 19.10
N ASP A 125 19.67 -2.44 19.73
CA ASP A 125 21.11 -2.35 19.96
C ASP A 125 21.24 -2.34 21.49
N ASP A 126 21.29 -3.52 22.12
CA ASP A 126 21.95 -3.75 23.42
C ASP A 126 21.78 -5.21 23.88
N ILE A 127 22.94 -5.81 24.20
CA ILE A 127 23.28 -7.16 24.72
C ILE A 127 23.51 -8.25 23.67
#